data_AF-A0A946LWZ7-F1
#
_entry.id   AF-A0A946LWZ7-F1
#
_cell.length_a   1.000
_cell.length_b   1.000
_cell.length_c   1.000
_cell.angle_alpha   90.00
_cell.angle_beta   90.00
_cell.angle_gamma   90.00
#
_symmetry.space_group_name_H-M   'P 1'
#
loop_
_entity.id
_entity.type
_entity.pdbx_description
1 polymer ?
#
loop_
_entity_poly.entity_id
_entity_poly.type
_entity_poly.pdbx_seq_one_letter_code
_entity_poly.pdbx_strand_id
1 'polypeptide(L)'
;MTDFKPGQKWISSAEPELGIGQIVSVEHRLVTMNFDLIDEIRTYAKDQAPLTRVKFNIGDIIRTAGDLELEVSQVSDQDGIFVYHGEYQGTATAIIETELDPGITFSKPEERLFSFQIDDNRWFNLRYQTLQHQARLATSSIKGLLGPRVSLIPHQFFIAQEVASRYAPRVLLADEVGLGKTIEAGLILHQQLMTGRSSRIMIIVPPALNFQWFVEMIRRFNLQFTLLDEERCLDIEADNRPEHEDDVPELDNPFDAQQLALCSLELFLENPKRLEQALATDWDLVVIDEAHHLQWQDGKPGEDYTAVEQLSRVAKGLLLLTA
;
A
#
# COMPACT_ATOMS: atom_id res chain seq x y z
N MET A 1 31.00 -23.01 -18.86
CA MET A 1 30.06 -23.57 -17.87
C MET A 1 30.45 -23.00 -16.54
N THR A 2 29.51 -22.36 -15.85
CA THR A 2 29.69 -21.82 -14.51
C THR A 2 29.86 -22.98 -13.53
N ASP A 3 30.99 -23.02 -12.82
CA ASP A 3 31.31 -24.08 -11.85
C ASP A 3 30.74 -23.72 -10.49
N PHE A 4 29.48 -24.10 -10.25
CA PHE A 4 28.81 -23.91 -8.98
C PHE A 4 29.42 -24.83 -7.92
N LYS A 5 29.74 -24.28 -6.74
CA LYS A 5 30.21 -25.04 -5.58
C LYS A 5 29.37 -24.71 -4.34
N PRO A 6 29.13 -25.68 -3.45
CA PRO A 6 28.51 -25.40 -2.15
C PRO A 6 29.28 -24.33 -1.37
N GLY A 7 28.56 -23.42 -0.70
CA GLY A 7 29.13 -22.29 0.03
C GLY A 7 29.21 -20.98 -0.75
N GLN A 8 29.12 -21.05 -2.09
CA GLN A 8 29.18 -19.87 -2.93
C GLN A 8 27.96 -18.96 -2.75
N LYS A 9 28.17 -17.64 -2.63
CA LYS A 9 27.12 -16.62 -2.67
C LYS A 9 26.80 -16.14 -4.11
N TRP A 10 25.53 -16.09 -4.45
CA TRP A 10 24.99 -15.72 -5.76
C TRP A 10 23.68 -14.92 -5.61
N ILE A 11 23.32 -14.14 -6.62
CA ILE A 11 22.02 -13.46 -6.70
C ILE A 11 21.19 -13.98 -7.87
N SER A 12 19.87 -14.01 -7.72
CA SER A 12 18.95 -14.24 -8.84
C SER A 12 18.76 -12.94 -9.62
N SER A 13 19.12 -12.93 -10.90
CA SER A 13 18.82 -11.80 -11.78
C SER A 13 17.34 -11.73 -12.17
N ALA A 14 16.59 -12.83 -12.02
CA ALA A 14 15.16 -12.89 -12.29
C ALA A 14 14.31 -12.40 -11.09
N GLU A 15 14.80 -12.63 -9.87
CA GLU A 15 14.12 -12.29 -8.61
C GLU A 15 15.13 -11.58 -7.66
N PRO A 16 15.53 -10.31 -7.94
CA PRO A 16 16.52 -9.60 -7.13
C PRO A 16 16.07 -9.35 -5.68
N GLU A 17 14.77 -9.34 -5.43
CA GLU A 17 14.13 -9.17 -4.12
C GLU A 17 14.46 -10.30 -3.13
N LEU A 18 14.88 -11.47 -3.60
CA LEU A 18 15.30 -12.58 -2.73
C LEU A 18 16.65 -12.30 -2.05
N GLY A 19 17.40 -11.29 -2.51
CA GLY A 19 18.71 -10.93 -1.98
C GLY A 19 19.82 -11.90 -2.39
N ILE A 20 20.87 -11.98 -1.57
CA ILE A 20 21.98 -12.91 -1.79
C ILE A 20 21.58 -14.29 -1.27
N GLY A 21 21.71 -15.31 -2.12
CA GLY A 21 21.57 -16.70 -1.74
C GLY A 21 22.89 -17.46 -1.71
N GLN A 22 22.92 -18.58 -1.00
CA GLN A 22 24.04 -19.49 -0.89
C GLN A 22 23.76 -20.81 -1.60
N ILE A 23 24.72 -21.30 -2.38
CA ILE A 23 24.63 -22.64 -2.96
C ILE A 23 24.70 -23.68 -1.84
N VAL A 24 23.65 -24.48 -1.72
CA VAL A 24 23.55 -25.57 -0.73
C VAL A 24 24.00 -26.88 -1.34
N SER A 25 23.49 -27.19 -2.54
CA SER A 25 23.80 -28.43 -3.24
C SER A 25 23.91 -28.24 -4.74
N VAL A 26 24.76 -29.07 -5.34
CA VAL A 26 25.09 -29.03 -6.76
C VAL A 26 24.99 -30.45 -7.29
N GLU A 27 23.93 -30.75 -8.03
CA GLU A 27 23.70 -32.05 -8.65
C GLU A 27 24.13 -32.05 -10.12
N HIS A 28 23.87 -33.12 -10.88
CA HIS A 28 24.35 -33.23 -12.26
C HIS A 28 23.83 -32.09 -13.16
N ARG A 29 22.53 -31.78 -13.10
CA ARG A 29 21.89 -30.74 -13.93
C ARG A 29 21.25 -29.60 -13.13
N LEU A 30 21.19 -29.72 -11.81
CA LEU A 30 20.49 -28.79 -10.94
C LEU A 30 21.47 -28.12 -9.96
N VAL A 31 21.15 -26.90 -9.57
CA VAL A 31 21.80 -26.17 -8.49
C VAL A 31 20.73 -25.66 -7.53
N THR A 32 20.91 -25.93 -6.25
CA THR A 32 19.98 -25.54 -5.19
C THR A 32 20.59 -24.41 -4.37
N MET A 33 19.83 -23.35 -4.18
CA MET A 33 20.25 -22.14 -3.50
C MET A 33 19.30 -21.81 -2.36
N ASN A 34 19.84 -21.45 -1.20
CA ASN A 34 19.10 -20.94 -0.05
C ASN A 34 19.20 -19.41 0.00
N PHE A 35 18.08 -18.71 0.16
CA PHE A 35 18.03 -17.26 0.33
C PHE A 35 17.73 -16.95 1.80
N ASP A 36 18.78 -16.67 2.57
CA ASP A 36 18.71 -16.55 4.03
C ASP A 36 17.81 -15.37 4.49
N LEU A 37 17.60 -14.35 3.64
CA LEU A 37 16.79 -13.17 3.96
C LEU A 37 15.29 -13.49 4.13
N ILE A 38 14.78 -14.44 3.34
CA ILE A 38 13.35 -14.77 3.23
C ILE A 38 13.07 -16.23 3.60
N ASP A 39 14.10 -16.97 4.02
CA ASP A 39 14.06 -18.40 4.36
C ASP A 39 13.45 -19.28 3.24
N GLU A 40 13.82 -19.00 1.98
CA GLU A 40 13.34 -19.75 0.83
C GLU A 40 14.47 -20.47 0.08
N ILE A 41 14.15 -21.68 -0.38
CA ILE A 41 15.02 -22.49 -1.24
C ILE A 41 14.52 -22.44 -2.68
N ARG A 42 15.43 -22.23 -3.63
CA ARG A 42 15.16 -22.30 -5.07
C ARG A 42 16.11 -23.27 -5.75
N THR A 43 15.58 -23.98 -6.74
CA THR A 43 16.35 -24.92 -7.55
C THR A 43 16.33 -24.49 -9.01
N TYR A 44 17.50 -24.34 -9.60
CA TYR A 44 17.68 -23.89 -10.98
C TYR A 44 18.37 -24.97 -11.83
N ALA A 45 18.07 -25.00 -13.13
CA ALA A 45 18.85 -25.80 -14.08
C ALA A 45 20.18 -25.10 -14.37
N LYS A 46 21.32 -25.78 -14.17
CA LYS A 46 22.67 -25.18 -14.28
C LYS A 46 22.93 -24.41 -15.58
N ASP A 47 22.45 -24.95 -16.70
CA ASP A 47 22.70 -24.38 -18.04
C ASP A 47 21.90 -23.10 -18.31
N GLN A 48 20.85 -22.84 -17.51
CA GLN A 48 19.92 -21.70 -17.70
C GLN A 48 19.69 -20.94 -16.40
N ALA A 49 20.50 -21.17 -15.37
CA ALA A 49 20.31 -20.55 -14.07
C ALA A 49 20.49 -19.03 -14.21
N PRO A 50 19.47 -18.21 -13.88
CA PRO A 50 19.59 -16.75 -13.90
C PRO A 50 20.37 -16.27 -12.66
N LEU A 51 21.52 -16.89 -12.40
CA LEU A 51 22.33 -16.66 -11.21
C LEU A 51 23.57 -15.88 -11.59
N THR A 52 23.85 -14.81 -10.85
CA THR A 52 25.09 -14.04 -10.99
C THR A 52 25.96 -14.19 -9.75
N ARG A 53 27.24 -14.51 -9.95
CA ARG A 53 28.19 -14.71 -8.86
C ARG A 53 28.42 -13.40 -8.14
N VAL A 54 28.30 -13.43 -6.82
CA VAL A 54 28.63 -12.27 -5.98
C VAL A 54 30.14 -12.22 -5.77
N LYS A 55 30.75 -11.08 -6.08
CA LYS A 55 32.16 -10.81 -5.81
C LYS A 55 32.35 -9.33 -5.52
N PHE A 56 32.94 -9.03 -4.36
CA PHE A 56 33.39 -7.67 -4.00
C PHE A 56 34.82 -7.42 -4.47
N ASN A 57 35.13 -6.15 -4.73
CA ASN A 57 36.43 -5.66 -5.16
C ASN A 57 37.17 -4.96 -4.02
N ILE A 58 38.46 -4.73 -4.23
CA ILE A 58 39.29 -3.94 -3.30
C ILE A 58 38.69 -2.52 -3.21
N GLY A 59 38.47 -2.03 -2.00
CA GLY A 59 37.81 -0.76 -1.68
C GLY A 59 36.31 -0.85 -1.41
N ASP A 60 35.67 -2.01 -1.64
CA ASP A 60 34.28 -2.20 -1.24
C ASP A 60 34.17 -2.36 0.28
N ILE A 61 33.07 -1.85 0.87
CA ILE A 61 32.74 -2.07 2.27
C ILE A 61 31.75 -3.24 2.34
N ILE A 62 32.17 -4.32 3.01
CA ILE A 62 31.35 -5.52 3.22
C ILE A 62 30.93 -5.65 4.68
N ARG A 63 29.82 -6.34 4.92
CA ARG A 63 29.27 -6.58 6.26
C ARG A 63 29.06 -8.06 6.51
N THR A 64 29.21 -8.50 7.76
CA THR A 64 28.79 -9.83 8.22
C THR A 64 27.45 -9.75 8.94
N ALA A 65 26.80 -10.90 9.13
CA ALA A 65 25.56 -11.00 9.94
C ALA A 65 25.73 -10.54 11.41
N GLY A 66 26.97 -10.39 11.90
CA GLY A 66 27.29 -9.88 13.24
C GLY A 66 27.62 -8.39 13.29
N ASP A 67 27.19 -7.60 12.30
CA ASP A 67 27.45 -6.16 12.16
C ASP A 67 28.93 -5.76 12.07
N LEU A 68 29.82 -6.69 11.70
CA LEU A 68 31.22 -6.35 11.43
C LEU A 68 31.34 -5.76 10.02
N GLU A 69 31.76 -4.50 9.94
CA GLU A 69 32.05 -3.81 8.68
C GLU A 69 33.55 -3.86 8.34
N LEU A 70 33.89 -4.26 7.11
CA LEU A 70 35.27 -4.37 6.66
C LEU A 70 35.43 -3.70 5.29
N GLU A 71 36.42 -2.82 5.16
CA GLU A 71 36.89 -2.35 3.85
C GLU A 71 37.84 -3.40 3.26
N VAL A 72 37.53 -3.89 2.06
CA VAL A 72 38.29 -4.96 1.41
C VAL A 72 39.63 -4.41 0.92
N SER A 73 40.74 -4.90 1.48
CA SER A 73 42.11 -4.56 1.02
C SER A 73 42.68 -5.61 0.07
N GLN A 74 42.24 -6.87 0.19
CA GLN A 74 42.68 -7.97 -0.65
C GLN A 74 41.58 -9.04 -0.77
N VAL A 75 41.47 -9.66 -1.94
CA VAL A 75 40.58 -10.80 -2.18
C VAL A 75 41.41 -12.02 -2.55
N SER A 76 41.19 -13.13 -1.85
CA SER A 76 41.78 -14.43 -2.17
C SER A 76 40.69 -15.44 -2.51
N ASP A 77 41.01 -16.40 -3.38
CA ASP A 77 40.14 -17.51 -3.75
C ASP A 77 40.73 -18.79 -3.17
N GLN A 78 39.96 -19.47 -2.32
CA GLN A 78 40.30 -20.78 -1.76
C GLN A 78 39.26 -21.79 -2.26
N ASP A 79 39.66 -22.62 -3.21
CA ASP A 79 38.82 -23.67 -3.81
C ASP A 79 37.47 -23.18 -4.39
N GLY A 80 37.40 -21.94 -4.88
CA GLY A 80 36.20 -21.33 -5.46
C GLY A 80 35.33 -20.56 -4.47
N ILE A 81 35.81 -20.43 -3.23
CA ILE A 81 35.21 -19.64 -2.15
C ILE A 81 36.05 -18.38 -1.94
N PHE A 82 35.42 -17.20 -2.00
CA PHE A 82 36.13 -15.94 -1.79
C PHE A 82 36.35 -15.68 -0.29
N VAL A 83 37.57 -15.23 0.02
CA VAL A 83 37.97 -14.73 1.34
C VAL A 83 38.45 -13.29 1.17
N TYR A 84 37.77 -12.38 1.85
CA TYR A 84 38.00 -10.95 1.82
C TYR A 84 38.84 -10.54 3.03
N HIS A 85 40.01 -9.96 2.80
CA HIS A 85 40.91 -9.49 3.85
C HIS A 85 40.82 -7.98 3.97
N GLY A 86 40.94 -7.49 5.19
CA GLY A 86 40.93 -6.08 5.53
C GLY A 86 41.44 -5.84 6.93
N GLU A 87 41.25 -4.63 7.43
CA GLU A 87 41.59 -4.25 8.79
C GLU A 87 40.32 -3.82 9.52
N TYR A 88 40.04 -4.42 10.68
CA TYR A 88 38.93 -4.04 11.55
C TYR A 88 39.48 -3.66 12.91
N GLN A 89 39.25 -2.41 13.34
CA GLN A 89 39.73 -1.87 14.63
C GLN A 89 41.24 -2.09 14.89
N GLY A 90 42.08 -1.95 13.86
CA GLY A 90 43.53 -2.12 13.99
C GLY A 90 44.02 -3.58 13.93
N THR A 91 43.12 -4.53 13.69
CA THR A 91 43.42 -5.96 13.60
C THR A 91 43.19 -6.46 12.18
N ALA A 92 44.12 -7.25 11.65
CA ALA A 92 43.95 -7.92 10.37
C ALA A 92 42.82 -8.95 10.48
N THR A 93 41.77 -8.76 9.70
CA THR A 93 40.54 -9.56 9.74
C THR A 93 40.23 -10.09 8.35
N ALA A 94 39.75 -11.33 8.29
CA ALA A 94 39.30 -11.95 7.06
C ALA A 94 37.82 -12.36 7.22
N ILE A 95 37.01 -12.06 6.22
CA ILE A 95 35.61 -12.47 6.11
C ILE A 95 35.51 -13.50 4.98
N ILE A 96 34.95 -14.66 5.27
CA ILE A 96 34.65 -15.69 4.27
C ILE A 96 33.32 -15.34 3.62
N GLU A 97 33.14 -15.57 2.31
CA GLU A 97 31.89 -15.20 1.63
C GLU A 97 30.62 -15.82 2.25
N THR A 98 30.73 -16.96 2.94
CA THR A 98 29.62 -17.60 3.65
C THR A 98 29.12 -16.78 4.84
N GLU A 99 29.96 -15.90 5.39
CA GLU A 99 29.67 -15.04 6.54
C GLU A 99 29.13 -13.67 6.14
N LEU A 100 29.06 -13.37 4.84
CA LEU A 100 28.50 -12.13 4.33
C LEU A 100 27.04 -11.99 4.73
N ASP A 101 26.65 -10.77 5.08
CA ASP A 101 25.28 -10.40 5.40
C ASP A 101 24.35 -10.70 4.20
N PRO A 102 23.29 -11.50 4.39
CA PRO A 102 22.32 -11.80 3.33
C PRO A 102 21.52 -10.56 2.88
N GLY A 103 21.50 -9.49 3.67
CA GLY A 103 20.87 -8.22 3.36
C GLY A 103 21.62 -7.33 2.36
N ILE A 104 22.81 -7.73 1.90
CA ILE A 104 23.55 -6.93 0.92
C ILE A 104 22.82 -6.97 -0.44
N THR A 105 22.31 -5.81 -0.87
CA THR A 105 21.63 -5.67 -2.16
C THR A 105 22.54 -4.99 -3.18
N PHE A 106 22.86 -5.69 -4.27
CA PHE A 106 23.51 -5.11 -5.46
C PHE A 106 22.50 -4.29 -6.27
N SER A 107 22.00 -3.21 -5.69
CA SER A 107 20.91 -2.41 -6.24
C SER A 107 21.39 -1.18 -7.02
N LYS A 108 22.69 -0.86 -6.97
CA LYS A 108 23.23 0.32 -7.66
C LYS A 108 23.46 0.02 -9.14
N PRO A 109 22.95 0.86 -10.06
CA PRO A 109 23.15 0.68 -11.50
C PRO A 109 24.63 0.58 -11.91
N GLU A 110 25.52 1.26 -11.18
CA GLU A 110 26.97 1.26 -11.42
C GLU A 110 27.60 -0.11 -11.14
N GLU A 111 27.22 -0.77 -10.04
CA GLU A 111 27.70 -2.10 -9.66
C GLU A 111 27.21 -3.16 -10.66
N ARG A 112 25.97 -3.04 -11.13
CA ARG A 112 25.40 -3.90 -12.19
C ARG A 112 26.15 -3.71 -13.51
N LEU A 113 26.49 -2.47 -13.86
CA LEU A 113 27.26 -2.17 -15.07
C LEU A 113 28.69 -2.75 -15.00
N PHE A 114 29.40 -2.56 -13.89
CA PHE A 114 30.77 -3.06 -13.71
C PHE A 114 30.86 -4.59 -13.63
N SER A 115 29.77 -5.25 -13.21
CA SER A 115 29.64 -6.71 -13.23
C SER A 115 29.07 -7.26 -14.54
N PHE A 116 28.93 -6.43 -15.58
CA PHE A 116 28.34 -6.78 -16.88
C PHE A 116 26.90 -7.32 -16.82
N GLN A 117 26.15 -7.00 -15.76
CA GLN A 117 24.72 -7.24 -15.65
C GLN A 117 23.94 -6.14 -16.41
N ILE A 118 23.91 -6.24 -17.73
CA ILE A 118 23.31 -5.23 -18.61
C ILE A 118 21.91 -5.67 -19.02
N ASP A 119 20.92 -4.84 -18.70
CA ASP A 119 19.54 -5.02 -19.16
C ASP A 119 19.37 -4.58 -20.63
N ASP A 120 18.36 -5.11 -21.32
CA ASP A 120 18.00 -4.63 -22.66
C ASP A 120 17.62 -3.13 -22.61
N ASN A 121 18.12 -2.37 -23.58
CA ASN A 121 17.84 -0.93 -23.72
C ASN A 121 16.34 -0.62 -23.75
N ARG A 122 15.48 -1.54 -24.22
CA ARG A 122 14.02 -1.40 -24.19
C ARG A 122 13.49 -1.23 -22.76
N TRP A 123 14.01 -1.99 -21.80
CA TRP A 123 13.59 -1.91 -20.40
C TRP A 123 14.06 -0.62 -19.73
N PHE A 124 15.29 -0.18 -20.05
CA PHE A 124 15.78 1.12 -19.61
C PHE A 124 14.89 2.26 -20.13
N ASN A 125 14.61 2.27 -21.43
CA ASN A 125 13.77 3.30 -22.06
C ASN A 125 12.34 3.27 -21.50
N LEU A 126 11.75 2.09 -21.32
CA LEU A 126 10.42 1.95 -20.72
C LEU A 126 10.38 2.50 -19.30
N ARG A 127 11.38 2.16 -18.47
CA ARG A 127 11.49 2.68 -17.10
C ARG A 127 11.59 4.21 -17.10
N TYR A 128 12.49 4.76 -17.93
CA TYR A 128 12.66 6.21 -18.06
C TYR A 128 11.38 6.93 -18.48
N GLN A 129 10.72 6.45 -19.54
CA GLN A 129 9.46 7.01 -20.03
C GLN A 129 8.34 6.89 -19.00
N THR A 130 8.26 5.76 -18.30
CA THR A 130 7.28 5.54 -17.22
C THR A 130 7.45 6.57 -16.11
N LEU A 131 8.69 6.80 -15.65
CA LEU A 131 8.99 7.79 -14.62
C LEU A 131 8.65 9.22 -15.08
N GLN A 132 8.96 9.59 -16.32
CA GLN A 132 8.54 10.89 -16.88
C GLN A 132 7.02 11.04 -16.92
N HIS A 133 6.29 10.00 -17.37
CA HIS A 133 4.84 10.02 -17.42
C HIS A 133 4.22 10.13 -16.03
N GLN A 134 4.74 9.39 -15.05
CA GLN A 134 4.31 9.46 -13.65
C GLN A 134 4.55 10.87 -13.07
N ALA A 135 5.75 11.45 -13.26
CA ALA A 135 6.06 12.80 -12.78
C ALA A 135 5.13 13.86 -13.38
N ARG A 136 4.87 13.78 -14.70
CA ARG A 136 3.95 14.69 -15.39
C ARG A 136 2.51 14.58 -14.86
N LEU A 137 2.03 13.36 -14.61
CA LEU A 137 0.68 13.14 -14.07
C LEU A 137 0.58 13.57 -12.60
N ALA A 138 1.62 13.35 -11.79
CA ALA A 138 1.66 13.71 -10.39
C ALA A 138 1.61 15.23 -10.15
N THR A 139 2.18 16.01 -11.07
CA THR A 139 2.23 17.48 -11.02
C THR A 139 1.02 18.16 -11.69
N SER A 140 0.11 17.38 -12.26
CA SER A 140 -1.07 17.89 -12.94
C SER A 140 -2.07 18.53 -11.96
N SER A 141 -2.59 19.71 -12.29
CA SER A 141 -3.63 20.39 -11.49
C SER A 141 -4.96 19.63 -11.44
N ILE A 142 -5.19 18.73 -12.40
CA ILE A 142 -6.38 17.88 -12.49
C ILE A 142 -6.13 16.46 -11.96
N LYS A 143 -5.08 16.25 -11.16
CA LYS A 143 -4.81 14.96 -10.49
C LYS A 143 -6.05 14.53 -9.71
N GLY A 144 -6.45 13.28 -9.91
CA GLY A 144 -7.64 12.71 -9.28
C GLY A 144 -8.97 13.01 -9.98
N LEU A 145 -9.01 13.77 -11.07
CA LEU A 145 -10.24 14.04 -11.83
C LEU A 145 -10.29 13.36 -13.20
N LEU A 146 -9.16 12.78 -13.66
CA LEU A 146 -9.05 12.12 -14.97
C LEU A 146 -9.44 10.63 -14.98
N GLY A 147 -9.38 9.96 -13.84
CA GLY A 147 -9.65 8.52 -13.70
C GLY A 147 -11.14 8.13 -13.74
N PRO A 148 -12.06 8.93 -13.18
CA PRO A 148 -13.48 8.56 -13.13
C PRO A 148 -14.13 8.41 -14.51
N ARG A 149 -14.94 7.36 -14.67
CA ARG A 149 -15.70 7.03 -15.90
C ARG A 149 -17.03 7.79 -15.93
N VAL A 150 -16.94 9.12 -16.03
CA VAL A 150 -18.10 10.02 -16.03
C VAL A 150 -18.05 10.96 -17.24
N SER A 151 -19.19 11.54 -17.59
CA SER A 151 -19.22 12.56 -18.64
C SER A 151 -18.58 13.85 -18.15
N LEU A 152 -17.88 14.57 -19.04
CA LEU A 152 -17.20 15.81 -18.70
C LEU A 152 -18.19 16.98 -18.68
N ILE A 153 -18.97 17.06 -17.61
CA ILE A 153 -19.96 18.13 -17.40
C ILE A 153 -19.27 19.29 -16.64
N PRO A 154 -19.17 20.51 -17.22
CA PRO A 154 -18.34 21.57 -16.66
C PRO A 154 -18.64 21.97 -15.22
N HIS A 155 -19.92 22.08 -14.83
CA HIS A 155 -20.28 22.47 -13.46
C HIS A 155 -19.86 21.42 -12.42
N GLN A 156 -20.00 20.13 -12.73
CA GLN A 156 -19.61 19.04 -11.83
C GLN A 156 -18.10 19.04 -11.56
N PHE A 157 -17.30 19.27 -12.61
CA PHE A 157 -15.84 19.35 -12.48
C PHE A 157 -15.38 20.62 -11.76
N PHE A 158 -16.08 21.73 -11.97
CA PHE A 158 -15.82 22.96 -11.23
C PHE A 158 -16.05 22.77 -9.73
N ILE A 159 -17.19 22.19 -9.34
CA ILE A 159 -17.52 21.89 -7.93
C ILE A 159 -16.48 20.92 -7.35
N ALA A 160 -16.18 19.83 -8.08
CA ALA A 160 -15.21 18.85 -7.61
C ALA A 160 -13.83 19.49 -7.36
N GLN A 161 -13.32 20.29 -8.30
CA GLN A 161 -12.02 20.95 -8.15
C GLN A 161 -12.00 21.96 -6.99
N GLU A 162 -13.07 22.75 -6.84
CA GLU A 162 -13.18 23.77 -5.79
C GLU A 162 -13.31 23.15 -4.38
N VAL A 163 -14.01 22.03 -4.27
CA VAL A 163 -14.25 21.36 -2.99
C VAL A 163 -13.11 20.41 -2.61
N ALA A 164 -12.66 19.55 -3.52
CA ALA A 164 -11.62 18.55 -3.20
C ALA A 164 -10.18 19.10 -3.16
N SER A 165 -9.97 20.35 -3.54
CA SER A 165 -8.69 21.04 -3.28
C SER A 165 -8.49 21.40 -1.80
N ARG A 166 -9.58 21.45 -1.02
CA ARG A 166 -9.57 21.77 0.42
C ARG A 166 -9.09 20.54 1.22
N TYR A 167 -8.37 20.76 2.31
CA TYR A 167 -7.83 19.68 3.15
C TYR A 167 -8.93 18.82 3.79
N ALA A 168 -9.94 19.46 4.39
CA ALA A 168 -11.07 18.80 5.04
C ALA A 168 -12.36 19.55 4.66
N PRO A 169 -12.95 19.26 3.49
CA PRO A 169 -14.09 20.00 3.00
C PRO A 169 -15.33 19.74 3.87
N ARG A 170 -16.01 20.81 4.28
CA ARG A 170 -17.35 20.77 4.88
C ARG A 170 -18.32 21.52 3.98
N VAL A 171 -19.12 20.80 3.19
CA VAL A 171 -19.92 21.38 2.10
C VAL A 171 -21.29 20.70 2.03
N LEU A 172 -22.32 21.49 1.71
CA LEU A 172 -23.65 21.02 1.36
C LEU A 172 -23.84 21.12 -0.17
N LEU A 173 -24.06 19.99 -0.82
CA LEU A 173 -24.46 19.90 -2.23
C LEU A 173 -25.98 19.86 -2.29
N ALA A 174 -26.59 20.96 -2.72
CA ALA A 174 -28.04 21.18 -2.72
C ALA A 174 -28.58 21.43 -4.14
N ASP A 175 -27.93 20.87 -5.16
CA ASP A 175 -28.35 21.00 -6.56
C ASP A 175 -29.68 20.28 -6.81
N GLU A 176 -30.41 20.69 -7.84
CA GLU A 176 -31.67 20.06 -8.24
C GLU A 176 -31.53 18.54 -8.42
N VAL A 177 -32.63 17.82 -8.15
CA VAL A 177 -32.69 16.37 -8.32
C VAL A 177 -32.33 16.00 -9.76
N GLY A 178 -31.36 15.10 -9.92
CA GLY A 178 -30.89 14.63 -11.23
C GLY A 178 -29.71 15.40 -11.84
N LEU A 179 -29.21 16.47 -11.21
CA LEU A 179 -28.00 17.17 -11.67
C LEU A 179 -26.69 16.42 -11.39
N GLY A 180 -26.76 15.32 -10.64
CA GLY A 180 -25.63 14.41 -10.44
C GLY A 180 -24.82 14.65 -9.17
N LYS A 181 -25.46 15.02 -8.05
CA LYS A 181 -24.82 15.15 -6.74
C LYS A 181 -23.96 13.93 -6.34
N THR A 182 -24.42 12.72 -6.64
CA THR A 182 -23.64 11.48 -6.43
C THR A 182 -22.35 11.46 -7.26
N ILE A 183 -22.38 11.99 -8.49
CA ILE A 183 -21.21 12.09 -9.36
C ILE A 183 -20.23 13.13 -8.82
N GLU A 184 -20.72 14.28 -8.39
CA GLU A 184 -19.91 15.34 -7.78
C GLU A 184 -19.25 14.86 -6.49
N ALA A 185 -20.01 14.22 -5.61
CA ALA A 185 -19.48 13.59 -4.41
C ALA A 185 -18.41 12.54 -4.78
N GLY A 186 -18.68 11.63 -5.70
CA GLY A 186 -17.70 10.65 -6.16
C GLY A 186 -16.43 11.27 -6.76
N LEU A 187 -16.54 12.37 -7.50
CA LEU A 187 -15.39 13.13 -8.01
C LEU A 187 -14.57 13.73 -6.85
N ILE A 188 -15.23 14.28 -5.84
CA ILE A 188 -14.59 14.83 -4.64
C ILE A 188 -13.85 13.72 -3.89
N LEU A 189 -14.52 12.59 -3.61
CA LEU A 189 -13.95 11.43 -2.93
C LEU A 189 -12.71 10.90 -3.67
N HIS A 190 -12.85 10.67 -4.98
CA HIS A 190 -11.78 10.15 -5.80
C HIS A 190 -10.58 11.11 -5.83
N GLN A 191 -10.80 12.43 -5.91
CA GLN A 191 -9.70 13.39 -5.85
C GLN A 191 -9.02 13.44 -4.47
N GLN A 192 -9.78 13.42 -3.38
CA GLN A 192 -9.24 13.40 -2.01
C GLN A 192 -8.34 12.17 -1.78
N LEU A 193 -8.79 10.99 -2.21
CA LEU A 193 -8.02 9.74 -2.13
C LEU A 193 -6.76 9.77 -3.01
N MET A 194 -6.88 10.17 -4.27
CA MET A 194 -5.74 10.20 -5.21
C MET A 194 -4.69 11.25 -4.85
N THR A 195 -5.06 12.26 -4.06
CA THR A 195 -4.14 13.27 -3.54
C THR A 195 -3.61 12.96 -2.14
N GLY A 196 -4.04 11.86 -1.52
CA GLY A 196 -3.61 11.43 -0.20
C GLY A 196 -4.08 12.36 0.93
N ARG A 197 -5.12 13.17 0.67
CA ARG A 197 -5.70 14.09 1.66
C ARG A 197 -6.72 13.41 2.56
N SER A 198 -7.36 12.38 2.06
CA SER A 198 -8.20 11.47 2.84
C SER A 198 -7.75 10.05 2.57
N SER A 199 -7.71 9.24 3.61
CA SER A 199 -7.48 7.80 3.54
C SER A 199 -8.69 7.04 4.02
N ARG A 200 -9.37 7.57 5.06
CA ARG A 200 -10.53 6.93 5.68
C ARG A 200 -11.82 7.70 5.44
N ILE A 201 -12.78 7.07 4.75
CA ILE A 201 -14.02 7.70 4.28
C ILE A 201 -15.22 6.82 4.63
N MET A 202 -16.26 7.43 5.19
CA MET A 202 -17.55 6.80 5.42
C MET A 202 -18.63 7.46 4.56
N ILE A 203 -19.45 6.65 3.91
CA ILE A 203 -20.65 7.09 3.20
C ILE A 203 -21.87 6.52 3.91
N ILE A 204 -22.77 7.40 4.35
CA ILE A 204 -24.03 7.08 5.00
C ILE A 204 -25.15 7.42 4.03
N VAL A 205 -25.95 6.42 3.65
CA VAL A 205 -27.04 6.59 2.68
C VAL A 205 -28.31 5.92 3.19
N PRO A 206 -29.50 6.31 2.69
CA PRO A 206 -30.71 5.53 2.91
C PRO A 206 -30.55 4.07 2.44
N PRO A 207 -31.18 3.08 3.10
CA PRO A 207 -31.03 1.67 2.75
C PRO A 207 -31.32 1.35 1.28
N ALA A 208 -32.29 2.06 0.69
CA ALA A 208 -32.67 1.91 -0.71
C ALA A 208 -31.55 2.32 -1.70
N LEU A 209 -30.61 3.18 -1.28
CA LEU A 209 -29.54 3.71 -2.11
C LEU A 209 -28.18 3.02 -1.87
N ASN A 210 -28.05 2.16 -0.86
CA ASN A 210 -26.82 1.42 -0.53
C ASN A 210 -26.21 0.75 -1.77
N PHE A 211 -26.98 -0.09 -2.46
CA PHE A 211 -26.47 -0.83 -3.61
C PHE A 211 -26.16 0.09 -4.81
N GLN A 212 -26.92 1.16 -5.00
CA GLN A 212 -26.65 2.15 -6.05
C GLN A 212 -25.29 2.82 -5.81
N TRP A 213 -25.05 3.33 -4.60
CA TRP A 213 -23.77 3.94 -4.24
C TRP A 213 -22.62 2.97 -4.39
N PHE A 214 -22.75 1.74 -3.88
CA PHE A 214 -21.74 0.70 -4.03
C PHE A 214 -21.36 0.46 -5.50
N VAL A 215 -22.36 0.28 -6.37
CA VAL A 215 -22.15 0.05 -7.80
C VAL A 215 -21.53 1.28 -8.48
N GLU A 216 -21.96 2.48 -8.14
CA GLU A 216 -21.38 3.71 -8.70
C GLU A 216 -19.93 3.91 -8.30
N MET A 217 -19.59 3.73 -7.01
CA MET A 217 -18.23 3.85 -6.51
C MET A 217 -17.28 2.87 -7.22
N ILE A 218 -17.69 1.63 -7.42
CA ILE A 218 -16.87 0.65 -8.15
C ILE A 218 -16.81 0.96 -9.64
N ARG A 219 -17.96 1.11 -10.31
CA ARG A 219 -18.01 1.16 -11.79
C ARG A 219 -17.51 2.48 -12.35
N ARG A 220 -17.82 3.60 -11.69
CA ARG A 220 -17.46 4.94 -12.16
C ARG A 220 -16.13 5.40 -11.56
N PHE A 221 -15.89 5.15 -10.29
CA PHE A 221 -14.75 5.72 -9.57
C PHE A 221 -13.65 4.69 -9.25
N ASN A 222 -13.88 3.40 -9.49
CA ASN A 222 -12.95 2.33 -9.13
C ASN A 222 -12.57 2.33 -7.64
N LEU A 223 -13.52 2.72 -6.78
CA LEU A 223 -13.41 2.72 -5.33
C LEU A 223 -14.18 1.54 -4.76
N GLN A 224 -13.49 0.70 -3.98
CA GLN A 224 -14.07 -0.49 -3.35
C GLN A 224 -14.46 -0.16 -1.92
N PHE A 225 -15.72 0.25 -1.74
CA PHE A 225 -16.30 0.43 -0.42
C PHE A 225 -16.75 -0.91 0.15
N THR A 226 -16.52 -1.13 1.44
CA THR A 226 -17.09 -2.26 2.18
C THR A 226 -18.48 -1.86 2.64
N LEU A 227 -19.50 -2.63 2.22
CA LEU A 227 -20.84 -2.49 2.76
C LEU A 227 -20.84 -3.00 4.21
N LEU A 228 -21.23 -2.16 5.16
CA LEU A 228 -21.33 -2.51 6.57
C LEU A 228 -22.81 -2.53 6.97
N ASP A 229 -23.25 -3.73 7.34
CA ASP A 229 -24.47 -4.01 8.09
C ASP A 229 -24.09 -4.73 9.40
N GLU A 230 -25.08 -5.03 10.25
CA GLU A 230 -24.81 -5.64 11.55
C GLU A 230 -24.16 -7.03 11.41
N GLU A 231 -24.60 -7.84 10.45
CA GLU A 231 -24.03 -9.17 10.18
C GLU A 231 -22.55 -9.04 9.81
N ARG A 232 -22.22 -8.14 8.88
CA ARG A 232 -20.85 -7.90 8.46
C ARG A 232 -19.97 -7.37 9.58
N CYS A 233 -20.50 -6.50 10.44
CA CYS A 233 -19.77 -6.01 11.59
C CYS A 233 -19.46 -7.14 12.59
N LEU A 234 -20.42 -8.04 12.84
CA LEU A 234 -20.22 -9.21 13.70
C LEU A 234 -19.18 -10.18 13.13
N ASP A 235 -19.19 -10.42 11.81
CA ASP A 235 -18.18 -11.25 11.15
C ASP A 235 -16.77 -10.67 11.35
N ILE A 236 -16.60 -9.36 11.16
CA ILE A 236 -15.30 -8.69 11.35
C ILE A 236 -14.84 -8.78 12.82
N GLU A 237 -15.73 -8.59 13.78
CA GLU A 237 -15.42 -8.76 15.21
C GLU A 237 -15.04 -10.21 15.54
N ALA A 238 -15.70 -11.19 14.93
CA ALA A 238 -15.44 -12.61 15.15
C ALA A 238 -14.09 -13.04 14.58
N ASP A 239 -13.75 -12.59 13.36
CA ASP A 239 -12.48 -12.89 12.69
C ASP A 239 -11.28 -12.28 13.44
N ASN A 240 -11.48 -11.15 14.14
CA ASN A 240 -10.44 -10.45 14.90
C ASN A 240 -10.37 -10.88 16.37
N ARG A 241 -11.12 -11.91 16.79
CA ARG A 241 -11.04 -12.42 18.16
C ARG A 241 -9.68 -13.10 18.39
N PRO A 242 -8.92 -12.73 19.43
CA PRO A 242 -7.64 -13.36 19.71
C PRO A 242 -7.77 -14.87 19.94
N GLU A 243 -6.81 -15.65 19.43
CA GLU A 243 -6.77 -17.11 19.62
C GLU A 243 -6.47 -17.50 21.08
N HIS A 244 -5.85 -16.60 21.87
CA HIS A 244 -5.55 -16.79 23.29
C HIS A 244 -6.18 -15.69 24.16
N GLU A 245 -6.67 -16.04 25.36
CA GLU A 245 -7.34 -15.10 26.28
C GLU A 245 -6.45 -13.95 26.77
N ASP A 246 -5.13 -14.08 26.66
CA ASP A 246 -4.14 -13.07 27.09
C ASP A 246 -3.75 -12.07 25.97
N ASP A 247 -4.18 -12.29 24.73
CA ASP A 247 -3.86 -11.41 23.61
C ASP A 247 -4.84 -10.22 23.55
N VAL A 248 -4.31 -9.02 23.34
CA VAL A 248 -5.12 -7.81 23.13
C VAL A 248 -5.67 -7.86 21.71
N PRO A 249 -6.99 -7.75 21.48
CA PRO A 249 -7.55 -7.69 20.13
C PRO A 249 -6.93 -6.50 19.38
N GLU A 250 -6.22 -6.74 18.27
CA GLU A 250 -5.56 -5.68 17.51
C GLU A 250 -6.58 -4.74 16.82
N LEU A 251 -7.79 -5.22 16.51
CA LEU A 251 -8.84 -4.48 15.80
C LEU A 251 -10.26 -4.94 16.26
N ASP A 252 -10.68 -4.55 17.47
CA ASP A 252 -12.04 -4.84 17.99
C ASP A 252 -13.14 -3.96 17.34
N ASN A 253 -12.74 -2.94 16.57
CA ASN A 253 -13.64 -2.01 15.93
C ASN A 253 -13.76 -2.29 14.41
N PRO A 254 -14.92 -2.73 13.92
CA PRO A 254 -15.14 -2.98 12.49
C PRO A 254 -14.85 -1.79 11.59
N PHE A 255 -15.02 -0.58 12.09
CA PHE A 255 -14.79 0.65 11.34
C PHE A 255 -13.30 1.02 11.22
N ASP A 256 -12.45 0.58 12.15
CA ASP A 256 -11.00 0.75 12.06
C ASP A 256 -10.37 -0.23 11.06
N ALA A 257 -10.97 -1.42 10.92
CA ALA A 257 -10.54 -2.43 9.96
C ALA A 257 -10.78 -2.02 8.49
N GLN A 258 -11.62 -1.00 8.24
CA GLN A 258 -12.00 -0.58 6.89
C GLN A 258 -11.54 0.85 6.62
N GLN A 259 -10.92 1.07 5.45
CA GLN A 259 -10.59 2.43 5.01
C GLN A 259 -11.79 3.11 4.33
N LEU A 260 -12.60 2.36 3.59
CA LEU A 260 -13.75 2.86 2.84
C LEU A 260 -15.02 2.12 3.30
N ALA A 261 -15.86 2.79 4.08
CA ALA A 261 -17.08 2.22 4.66
C ALA A 261 -18.33 2.80 4.01
N LEU A 262 -19.30 1.95 3.68
CA LEU A 262 -20.62 2.33 3.18
C LEU A 262 -21.69 1.65 4.04
N CYS A 263 -22.56 2.43 4.68
CA CYS A 263 -23.59 1.90 5.56
C CYS A 263 -24.89 2.73 5.48
N SER A 264 -25.96 2.18 6.04
CA SER A 264 -27.18 2.93 6.30
C SER A 264 -27.13 3.62 7.66
N LEU A 265 -27.87 4.72 7.80
CA LEU A 265 -28.06 5.37 9.10
C LEU A 265 -28.79 4.47 10.10
N GLU A 266 -29.64 3.56 9.61
CA GLU A 266 -30.36 2.58 10.43
C GLU A 266 -29.42 1.70 11.26
N LEU A 267 -28.22 1.37 10.75
CA LEU A 267 -27.21 0.62 11.51
C LEU A 267 -26.89 1.27 12.85
N PHE A 268 -26.83 2.60 12.90
CA PHE A 268 -26.51 3.37 14.10
C PHE A 268 -27.72 3.57 15.01
N LEU A 269 -28.91 3.66 14.44
CA LEU A 269 -30.16 3.83 15.19
C LEU A 269 -30.60 2.54 15.88
N GLU A 270 -30.42 1.40 15.21
CA GLU A 270 -30.77 0.09 15.76
C GLU A 270 -29.72 -0.43 16.75
N ASN A 271 -28.44 -0.08 16.54
CA ASN A 271 -27.33 -0.57 17.35
C ASN A 271 -26.45 0.59 17.87
N PRO A 272 -26.73 1.12 19.09
CA PRO A 272 -25.93 2.19 19.69
C PRO A 272 -24.44 1.86 19.84
N LYS A 273 -24.10 0.57 20.03
CA LYS A 273 -22.70 0.11 20.05
C LYS A 273 -21.97 0.43 18.75
N ARG A 274 -22.63 0.29 17.59
CA ARG A 274 -22.04 0.59 16.28
C ARG A 274 -21.80 2.08 16.11
N LEU A 275 -22.68 2.92 16.65
CA LEU A 275 -22.47 4.37 16.68
C LEU A 275 -21.25 4.73 17.53
N GLU A 276 -21.11 4.15 18.73
CA GLU A 276 -19.93 4.35 19.58
C GLU A 276 -18.63 3.93 18.88
N GLN A 277 -18.63 2.79 18.21
CA GLN A 277 -17.50 2.30 17.42
C GLN A 277 -17.16 3.24 16.24
N ALA A 278 -18.17 3.71 15.51
CA ALA A 278 -17.95 4.67 14.43
C ALA A 278 -17.44 6.03 14.94
N LEU A 279 -17.86 6.46 16.14
CA LEU A 279 -17.39 7.68 16.80
C LEU A 279 -15.96 7.56 17.36
N ALA A 280 -15.53 6.34 17.69
CA ALA A 280 -14.14 6.07 18.10
C ALA A 280 -13.15 6.05 16.93
N THR A 281 -13.65 6.09 15.69
CA THR A 281 -12.85 5.99 14.46
C THR A 281 -12.47 7.37 13.93
N ASP A 282 -11.20 7.56 13.54
CA ASP A 282 -10.72 8.80 12.93
C ASP A 282 -11.13 8.89 11.44
N TRP A 283 -12.24 9.57 11.14
CA TRP A 283 -12.70 9.81 9.78
C TRP A 283 -12.09 11.08 9.18
N ASP A 284 -11.46 10.94 8.00
CA ASP A 284 -11.03 12.11 7.23
C ASP A 284 -12.21 12.78 6.54
N LEU A 285 -13.20 11.99 6.10
CA LEU A 285 -14.38 12.48 5.39
C LEU A 285 -15.60 11.59 5.67
N VAL A 286 -16.71 12.22 6.04
CA VAL A 286 -18.02 11.56 6.12
C VAL A 286 -18.95 12.16 5.05
N VAL A 287 -19.64 11.31 4.31
CA VAL A 287 -20.65 11.69 3.32
C VAL A 287 -22.02 11.25 3.82
N ILE A 288 -23.01 12.13 3.73
CA ILE A 288 -24.39 11.83 4.12
C ILE A 288 -25.28 12.18 2.94
N ASP A 289 -25.95 11.16 2.40
CA ASP A 289 -26.91 11.33 1.33
C ASP A 289 -28.33 11.53 1.86
N GLU A 290 -29.14 12.25 1.09
CA GLU A 290 -30.50 12.66 1.45
C GLU A 290 -30.61 13.31 2.83
N ALA A 291 -29.71 14.26 3.12
CA ALA A 291 -29.64 14.96 4.40
C ALA A 291 -30.92 15.73 4.79
N HIS A 292 -31.82 16.01 3.85
CA HIS A 292 -33.15 16.57 4.15
C HIS A 292 -34.07 15.62 4.94
N HIS A 293 -33.77 14.32 5.00
CA HIS A 293 -34.53 13.38 5.82
C HIS A 293 -34.22 13.49 7.32
N LEU A 294 -33.14 14.16 7.69
CA LEU A 294 -32.74 14.33 9.09
C LEU A 294 -33.77 15.20 9.83
N GLN A 295 -34.40 14.61 10.86
CA GLN A 295 -35.45 15.29 11.60
C GLN A 295 -34.86 16.32 12.57
N TRP A 296 -35.09 17.60 12.29
CA TRP A 296 -34.72 18.69 13.18
C TRP A 296 -35.92 19.60 13.44
N GLN A 297 -36.30 19.72 14.70
CA GLN A 297 -37.26 20.71 15.19
C GLN A 297 -36.56 21.60 16.22
N ASP A 298 -36.93 22.88 16.28
CA ASP A 298 -36.34 23.84 17.22
C ASP A 298 -36.32 23.29 18.66
N GLY A 299 -35.13 22.96 19.15
CA GLY A 299 -34.89 22.43 20.49
C GLY A 299 -35.17 20.93 20.69
N LYS A 300 -35.56 20.17 19.66
CA LYS A 300 -35.77 18.71 19.71
C LYS A 300 -35.24 18.04 18.43
N PRO A 301 -33.93 17.74 18.36
CA PRO A 301 -33.38 16.93 17.27
C PRO A 301 -33.92 15.50 17.36
N GLY A 302 -34.16 14.87 16.21
CA GLY A 302 -34.41 13.44 16.12
C GLY A 302 -33.15 12.62 16.46
N GLU A 303 -33.33 11.32 16.67
CA GLU A 303 -32.23 10.39 16.94
C GLU A 303 -31.26 10.31 15.75
N ASP A 304 -31.80 10.36 14.53
CA ASP A 304 -31.09 10.45 13.25
C ASP A 304 -30.19 11.67 13.15
N TYR A 305 -30.74 12.86 13.43
CA TYR A 305 -29.97 14.10 13.44
C TYR A 305 -28.89 14.06 14.51
N THR A 306 -29.20 13.54 15.70
CA THR A 306 -28.26 13.47 16.82
C THR A 306 -27.06 12.56 16.50
N ALA A 307 -27.31 11.39 15.90
CA ALA A 307 -26.25 10.48 15.47
C ALA A 307 -25.33 11.14 14.42
N VAL A 308 -25.92 11.79 13.42
CA VAL A 308 -25.18 12.54 12.40
C VAL A 308 -24.40 13.70 13.02
N GLU A 309 -24.99 14.44 13.96
CA GLU A 309 -24.32 15.53 14.65
C GLU A 309 -23.07 15.04 15.39
N GLN A 310 -23.18 13.92 16.10
CA GLN A 310 -22.04 13.31 16.80
C GLN A 310 -20.94 12.90 15.82
N LEU A 311 -21.28 12.22 14.72
CA LEU A 311 -20.32 11.82 13.69
C LEU A 311 -19.65 13.04 13.03
N SER A 312 -20.42 14.11 12.80
CA SER A 312 -19.91 15.33 12.21
C SER A 312 -18.86 16.05 13.07
N ARG A 313 -18.87 15.82 14.39
CA ARG A 313 -17.90 16.40 15.33
C ARG A 313 -16.57 15.64 15.32
N VAL A 314 -16.61 14.33 15.05
CA VAL A 314 -15.41 13.48 14.95
C VAL A 314 -14.78 13.58 13.57
N ALA A 315 -15.60 13.65 12.52
CA ALA A 315 -15.12 13.73 11.14
C ALA A 315 -14.43 15.07 10.83
N LYS A 316 -13.24 15.00 10.22
CA LYS A 316 -12.51 16.19 9.77
C LYS A 316 -13.29 16.92 8.67
N GLY A 317 -13.67 16.21 7.62
CA GLY A 317 -14.52 16.69 6.52
C GLY A 317 -15.95 16.13 6.58
N LEU A 318 -16.89 16.86 6.00
CA LEU A 318 -18.31 16.48 5.93
C LEU A 318 -18.92 16.89 4.59
N LEU A 319 -19.44 15.94 3.82
CA LEU A 319 -20.23 16.22 2.62
C LEU A 319 -21.68 15.87 2.91
N LEU A 320 -22.57 16.85 2.81
CA LEU A 320 -24.00 16.65 2.88
C LEU A 320 -24.57 16.76 1.48
N LEU A 321 -25.34 15.78 1.04
CA LEU A 321 -26.07 15.82 -0.21
C LEU A 321 -27.56 15.95 0.13
N THR A 322 -28.22 16.92 -0.49
CA THR A 322 -29.65 17.13 -0.28
C THR A 322 -30.34 17.57 -1.56
N ALA A 323 -31.62 17.24 -1.67
CA ALA A 323 -32.56 17.89 -2.57
C ALA A 323 -33.35 18.98 -1.83
#